data_AF-A0A9D6F2F3-F1
#
_entry.id   AF-A0A9D6F2F3-F1
#
_cell.length_a   1.000
_cell.length_b   1.000
_cell.length_c   1.000
_cell.angle_alpha   90.00
_cell.angle_beta   90.00
_cell.angle_gamma   90.00
#
_symmetry.space_group_name_H-M   'P 1'
#
loop_
_entity.id
_entity.type
_entity.pdbx_description
1 polymer ?
#
loop_
_entity_poly.entity_id
_entity_poly.type
_entity_poly.pdbx_seq_one_letter_code
_entity_poly.pdbx_strand_id
1 'polypeptide(L)'
;MTTEMADAVQDVISAGIALRDRLEAGEPLHLEDERQSLTRRLRFLDVPARNAAGEAALDFSEGGSPAERQELTRATVCYALTCWLDEWLARYSPLGSSWRERSLESELFASDFGPAKFWDEARYAETREDTDALEVIHLCVMLGFRGNRAEAADQVDTWTKRVRARLANAHAEWTMPAGLEAAQREARLGDPASMHRLVFSLLLTAALAAPIAAALLWRF
;
A
#
# COMPACT_ATOMS: atom_id res chain seq x y z
N MET A 1 0.80 0.58 13.41
CA MET A 1 -0.58 0.55 12.89
C MET A 1 -1.47 -0.30 13.78
N THR A 2 -2.67 0.17 14.12
CA THR A 2 -3.67 -0.64 14.84
C THR A 2 -4.19 -1.76 13.94
N THR A 3 -4.55 -2.91 14.50
CA THR A 3 -5.12 -4.04 13.74
C THR A 3 -6.36 -3.63 12.95
N GLU A 4 -7.23 -2.83 13.56
CA GLU A 4 -8.46 -2.32 12.92
C GLU A 4 -8.15 -1.48 11.66
N MET A 5 -7.14 -0.62 11.71
CA MET A 5 -6.73 0.20 10.56
C MET A 5 -6.06 -0.66 9.49
N ALA A 6 -5.22 -1.62 9.89
CA ALA A 6 -4.59 -2.55 8.97
C ALA A 6 -5.62 -3.38 8.19
N ASP A 7 -6.63 -3.92 8.89
CA ASP A 7 -7.71 -4.71 8.28
C ASP A 7 -8.53 -3.87 7.30
N ALA A 8 -8.82 -2.61 7.65
CA ALA A 8 -9.55 -1.69 6.78
C ALA A 8 -8.74 -1.31 5.52
N VAL A 9 -7.45 -1.02 5.67
CA VAL A 9 -6.55 -0.76 4.53
C VAL A 9 -6.47 -1.99 3.64
N GLN A 10 -6.32 -3.17 4.22
CA GLN A 10 -6.26 -4.44 3.49
C GLN A 10 -7.55 -4.71 2.71
N ASP A 11 -8.73 -4.45 3.29
CA ASP A 11 -10.02 -4.61 2.61
C ASP A 11 -10.14 -3.67 1.40
N VAL A 12 -9.79 -2.39 1.57
CA VAL A 12 -9.82 -1.40 0.47
C VAL A 12 -8.86 -1.78 -0.66
N ILE A 13 -7.62 -2.16 -0.33
CA ILE A 13 -6.61 -2.55 -1.33
C ILE A 13 -7.04 -3.83 -2.05
N SER A 14 -7.51 -4.83 -1.31
CA SER A 14 -7.97 -6.09 -1.90
C SER A 14 -9.17 -5.86 -2.82
N ALA A 15 -10.10 -4.98 -2.44
CA ALA A 15 -11.22 -4.60 -3.29
C ALA A 15 -10.77 -3.87 -4.55
N GLY A 16 -9.82 -2.93 -4.45
CA GLY A 16 -9.26 -2.22 -5.60
C GLY A 16 -8.55 -3.15 -6.58
N ILE A 17 -7.74 -4.09 -6.08
CA ILE A 17 -7.06 -5.10 -6.90
C ILE A 17 -8.08 -6.04 -7.56
N ALA A 18 -9.05 -6.57 -6.81
CA ALA A 18 -10.08 -7.44 -7.36
C ALA A 18 -10.92 -6.73 -8.45
N LEU A 19 -11.21 -5.44 -8.26
CA LEU A 19 -11.91 -4.63 -9.26
C LEU A 19 -11.09 -4.51 -10.55
N ARG A 20 -9.79 -4.24 -10.44
CA ARG A 20 -8.88 -4.22 -11.60
C ARG A 20 -8.88 -5.55 -12.33
N ASP A 21 -8.72 -6.66 -11.61
CA ASP A 21 -8.66 -7.99 -12.21
C ASP A 21 -9.97 -8.34 -12.94
N ARG A 22 -11.13 -7.93 -12.41
CA ARG A 22 -12.45 -8.07 -13.07
C ARG A 22 -12.58 -7.22 -14.33
N LEU A 23 -12.07 -5.98 -14.30
CA LEU A 23 -12.02 -5.10 -15.47
C LEU A 23 -11.12 -5.67 -16.57
N GLU A 24 -9.96 -6.22 -16.21
CA GLU A 24 -9.03 -6.87 -17.14
C GLU A 24 -9.64 -8.14 -17.76
N ALA A 25 -10.47 -8.86 -17.00
CA ALA A 25 -11.25 -9.99 -17.49
C ALA A 25 -12.42 -9.59 -18.41
N GLY A 26 -12.70 -8.29 -18.56
CA GLY A 26 -13.80 -7.77 -19.39
C GLY A 26 -15.19 -7.97 -18.77
N GLU A 27 -15.27 -8.11 -17.44
CA GLU A 27 -16.56 -8.24 -16.75
C GLU A 27 -17.39 -6.95 -16.94
N PRO A 28 -18.71 -7.05 -17.24
CA PRO A 28 -19.58 -5.88 -17.29
C PRO A 28 -19.77 -5.33 -15.87
N LEU A 29 -19.22 -4.15 -15.61
CA LEU A 29 -19.32 -3.49 -14.31
C LEU A 29 -20.28 -2.31 -14.33
N HIS A 30 -21.09 -2.20 -13.28
CA HIS A 30 -21.93 -1.04 -13.03
C HIS A 30 -21.15 -0.02 -12.22
N LEU A 31 -20.77 1.08 -12.87
CA LEU A 31 -19.95 2.16 -12.28
C LEU A 31 -20.45 2.61 -10.90
N GLU A 32 -21.76 2.83 -10.77
CA GLU A 32 -22.36 3.35 -9.53
C GLU A 32 -22.28 2.34 -8.38
N ASP A 33 -22.46 1.05 -8.68
CA ASP A 33 -22.38 -0.02 -7.68
C ASP A 33 -20.94 -0.16 -7.15
N GLU A 34 -19.95 -0.16 -8.05
CA GLU A 34 -18.54 -0.26 -7.69
C GLU A 34 -18.08 0.97 -6.90
N ARG A 35 -18.52 2.16 -7.31
CA ARG A 35 -18.27 3.42 -6.59
C ARG A 35 -18.86 3.37 -5.18
N GLN A 36 -20.14 3.02 -5.04
CA GLN A 36 -20.79 2.91 -3.73
C GLN A 36 -20.12 1.86 -2.84
N SER A 37 -19.68 0.75 -3.44
CA SER A 37 -18.94 -0.33 -2.78
C SER A 37 -17.60 0.16 -2.22
N LEU A 38 -16.83 0.93 -2.99
CA LEU A 38 -15.55 1.51 -2.56
C LEU A 38 -15.76 2.62 -1.51
N THR A 39 -16.71 3.53 -1.72
CA THR A 39 -17.08 4.59 -0.78
C THR A 39 -17.45 4.03 0.59
N ARG A 40 -18.21 2.91 0.63
CA ARG A 40 -18.56 2.26 1.90
C ARG A 40 -17.35 1.76 2.68
N ARG A 41 -16.34 1.23 1.99
CA ARG A 41 -15.11 0.72 2.62
C ARG A 41 -14.24 1.86 3.12
N LEU A 42 -14.08 2.90 2.32
CA LEU A 42 -13.33 4.10 2.69
C LEU A 42 -13.97 4.84 3.88
N ARG A 43 -15.30 4.82 4.00
CA ARG A 43 -16.02 5.42 5.14
C ARG A 43 -15.68 4.83 6.50
N PHE A 44 -15.11 3.63 6.55
CA PHE A 44 -14.62 3.07 7.81
C PHE A 44 -13.34 3.78 8.31
N LEU A 45 -12.57 4.34 7.37
CA LEU A 45 -11.40 5.17 7.63
C LEU A 45 -11.76 6.67 7.72
N ASP A 46 -12.98 7.02 7.30
CA ASP A 46 -13.48 8.39 7.28
C ASP A 46 -13.69 8.91 8.71
N VAL A 47 -12.97 9.98 8.98
CA VAL A 47 -13.24 10.90 10.07
C VAL A 47 -13.86 12.12 9.40
N PRO A 48 -14.99 12.67 9.91
CA PRO A 48 -15.61 13.84 9.31
C PRO A 48 -14.55 14.89 9.03
N ALA A 49 -14.31 15.13 7.75
CA ALA A 49 -13.26 15.99 7.24
C ALA A 49 -13.24 17.30 8.01
N ARG A 50 -12.39 17.37 9.04
CA ARG A 50 -12.11 18.62 9.75
C ARG A 50 -11.37 19.47 8.74
N ASN A 51 -12.13 20.32 8.05
CA ASN A 51 -11.65 21.38 7.17
C ASN A 51 -10.38 21.01 6.39
N ALA A 52 -10.46 19.94 5.58
CA ALA A 52 -9.52 19.73 4.48
C ALA A 52 -9.58 20.90 3.47
N ALA A 53 -10.57 21.80 3.63
CA ALA A 53 -10.69 23.12 3.05
C ALA A 53 -9.78 24.14 3.75
N GLY A 54 -8.60 24.37 3.17
CA GLY A 54 -8.04 25.72 3.01
C GLY A 54 -7.32 26.41 4.18
N GLU A 55 -7.60 26.10 5.45
CA GLU A 55 -7.10 26.93 6.58
C GLU A 55 -6.75 26.17 7.87
N ALA A 56 -6.32 24.91 7.77
CA ALA A 56 -5.33 24.41 8.72
C ALA A 56 -3.96 24.55 8.04
N ALA A 57 -3.46 25.78 7.82
CA ALA A 57 -2.64 26.42 8.85
C ALA A 57 -2.16 25.38 9.86
N LEU A 58 -1.01 24.79 9.52
CA LEU A 58 -0.27 23.86 10.33
C LEU A 58 0.00 24.52 11.68
N ASP A 59 -0.89 24.33 12.64
CA ASP A 59 -0.51 24.48 14.03
C ASP A 59 0.33 23.25 14.34
N PHE A 60 1.64 23.38 14.07
CA PHE A 60 2.67 22.44 14.49
C PHE A 60 2.86 22.46 16.01
N SER A 61 1.83 22.82 16.78
CA SER A 61 1.87 22.65 18.22
C SER A 61 2.00 21.15 18.49
N GLU A 62 3.18 20.76 18.98
CA GLU A 62 3.56 19.41 19.42
C GLU A 62 2.66 18.86 20.56
N GLY A 63 1.48 19.44 20.80
CA GLY A 63 0.59 19.20 21.92
C GLY A 63 -0.76 18.57 21.56
N GLY A 64 -0.96 18.10 20.32
CA GLY A 64 -2.18 17.38 19.95
C GLY A 64 -2.38 16.11 20.77
N SER A 65 -3.60 15.89 21.25
CA SER A 65 -3.95 14.68 21.99
C SER A 65 -3.67 13.42 21.15
N PRO A 66 -3.40 12.25 21.77
CA PRO A 66 -3.23 11.01 21.03
C PRO A 66 -4.41 10.67 20.10
N ALA A 67 -5.63 11.05 20.50
CA ALA A 67 -6.84 10.88 19.71
C ALA A 67 -6.82 11.75 18.44
N GLU A 68 -6.46 13.03 18.54
CA GLU A 68 -6.35 13.93 17.38
C GLU A 68 -5.26 13.46 16.40
N ARG A 69 -4.13 12.95 16.90
CA ARG A 69 -3.10 12.38 16.03
C ARG A 69 -3.61 11.16 15.27
N GLN A 70 -4.30 10.24 15.96
CA GLN A 70 -4.88 9.06 15.33
C GLN A 70 -5.97 9.43 14.31
N GLU A 71 -6.79 10.43 14.63
CA GLU A 71 -7.81 10.97 13.74
C GLU A 71 -7.19 11.49 12.44
N LEU A 72 -6.13 12.28 12.57
CA LEU A 72 -5.38 12.78 11.42
C LEU A 72 -4.69 11.65 10.64
N THR A 73 -4.14 10.63 11.30
CA THR A 73 -3.60 9.43 10.63
C THR A 73 -4.67 8.75 9.77
N ARG A 74 -5.86 8.49 10.33
CA ARG A 74 -6.98 7.87 9.60
C ARG A 74 -7.41 8.71 8.40
N ALA A 75 -7.49 10.04 8.56
CA ALA A 75 -7.84 10.95 7.48
C ALA A 75 -6.80 10.93 6.33
N THR A 76 -5.50 11.00 6.66
CA THR A 76 -4.42 10.92 5.67
C THR A 76 -4.41 9.56 4.95
N VAL A 77 -4.62 8.46 5.68
CA VAL A 77 -4.73 7.10 5.12
C VAL A 77 -5.92 6.98 4.17
N CYS A 78 -7.09 7.47 4.58
CA CYS A 78 -8.30 7.49 3.76
C CYS A 78 -8.05 8.25 2.45
N TYR A 79 -7.50 9.46 2.55
CA TYR A 79 -7.19 10.29 1.38
C TYR A 79 -6.18 9.62 0.43
N ALA A 80 -5.11 9.03 0.96
CA ALA A 80 -4.11 8.34 0.15
C ALA A 80 -4.70 7.17 -0.66
N LEU A 81 -5.56 6.37 -0.04
CA LEU A 81 -6.26 5.26 -0.70
C LEU A 81 -7.25 5.76 -1.75
N THR A 82 -7.98 6.84 -1.47
CA THR A 82 -8.87 7.50 -2.43
C THR A 82 -8.10 7.95 -3.67
N CYS A 83 -6.98 8.67 -3.49
CA CYS A 83 -6.15 9.10 -4.61
C CYS A 83 -5.61 7.93 -5.45
N TRP A 84 -5.17 6.85 -4.79
CA TRP A 84 -4.72 5.65 -5.50
C TRP A 84 -5.83 5.06 -6.36
N LEU A 85 -7.01 4.82 -5.78
CA LEU A 85 -8.18 4.29 -6.47
C LEU A 85 -8.58 5.16 -7.67
N ASP A 86 -8.69 6.48 -7.45
CA ASP A 86 -9.08 7.42 -8.48
C ASP A 86 -8.07 7.48 -9.63
N GLU A 87 -6.76 7.50 -9.35
CA GLU A 87 -5.75 7.57 -10.41
C GLU A 87 -5.81 6.35 -11.33
N TRP A 88 -5.86 5.14 -10.76
CA TRP A 88 -5.81 3.94 -11.59
C TRP A 88 -7.13 3.74 -12.34
N LEU A 89 -8.29 4.01 -11.72
CA LEU A 89 -9.59 3.93 -12.39
C LEU A 89 -9.71 4.97 -13.50
N ALA A 90 -9.26 6.21 -13.26
CA ALA A 90 -9.28 7.25 -14.27
C ALA A 90 -8.35 6.97 -15.45
N ARG A 91 -7.17 6.37 -15.20
CA ARG A 91 -6.12 6.21 -16.23
C ARG A 91 -6.15 4.87 -16.95
N TYR A 92 -6.48 3.78 -16.26
CA TYR A 92 -6.29 2.42 -16.78
C TYR A 92 -7.59 1.63 -16.93
N SER A 93 -8.75 2.17 -16.51
CA SER A 93 -10.03 1.50 -16.72
C SER A 93 -10.77 2.00 -17.98
N PRO A 94 -11.57 1.15 -18.63
CA PRO A 94 -12.52 1.59 -19.66
C PRO A 94 -13.55 2.62 -19.16
N LEU A 95 -13.75 2.70 -17.83
CA LEU A 95 -14.68 3.62 -17.18
C LEU A 95 -14.05 4.99 -16.89
N GLY A 96 -12.78 5.21 -17.28
CA GLY A 96 -11.99 6.35 -16.81
C GLY A 96 -12.54 7.75 -17.14
N SER A 97 -13.32 7.91 -18.22
CA SER A 97 -14.02 9.18 -18.51
C SER A 97 -15.15 9.43 -17.52
N SER A 98 -16.03 8.45 -17.34
CA SER A 98 -17.17 8.54 -16.43
C SER A 98 -16.75 8.56 -14.97
N TRP A 99 -15.62 7.91 -14.64
CA TRP A 99 -15.03 7.96 -13.31
C TRP A 99 -14.56 9.37 -12.94
N ARG A 100 -13.89 10.07 -13.88
CA ARG A 100 -13.40 11.44 -13.65
C ARG A 100 -14.51 12.46 -13.41
N GLU A 101 -15.69 12.23 -13.98
CA GLU A 101 -16.84 13.12 -13.76
C GLU A 101 -17.36 13.04 -12.30
N ARG A 102 -17.13 11.91 -11.62
CA ARG A 102 -17.62 11.63 -10.27
C ARG A 102 -16.61 10.77 -9.50
N SER A 103 -15.42 11.33 -9.27
CA SER A 103 -14.33 10.65 -8.55
C SER A 103 -14.69 10.41 -7.07
N LEU A 104 -14.03 9.46 -6.42
CA LEU A 104 -14.20 9.24 -4.99
C LEU A 104 -13.70 10.45 -4.20
N GLU A 105 -12.66 11.13 -4.67
CA GLU A 105 -12.16 12.37 -4.06
C GLU A 105 -13.26 13.43 -4.00
N SER A 106 -13.97 13.64 -5.12
CA SER A 106 -15.05 14.62 -5.19
C SER A 106 -16.22 14.26 -4.28
N GLU A 107 -16.53 12.96 -4.13
CA GLU A 107 -17.62 12.50 -3.26
C GLU A 107 -17.29 12.60 -1.77
N LEU A 108 -16.07 12.19 -1.39
CA LEU A 108 -15.67 12.06 0.01
C LEU A 108 -15.17 13.38 0.60
N PHE A 109 -14.44 14.16 -0.20
CA PHE A 109 -13.74 15.35 0.28
C PHE A 109 -14.32 16.66 -0.27
N ALA A 110 -15.38 16.58 -1.08
CA ALA A 110 -16.07 17.72 -1.69
C ALA A 110 -15.11 18.71 -2.38
N SER A 111 -14.03 18.19 -2.95
CA SER A 111 -12.94 18.99 -3.49
C SER A 111 -12.23 18.27 -4.63
N ASP A 112 -11.53 19.03 -5.45
CA ASP A 112 -10.62 18.56 -6.49
C ASP A 112 -9.21 19.07 -6.13
N PHE A 113 -8.70 18.64 -4.97
CA PHE A 113 -7.37 19.05 -4.53
C PHE A 113 -6.28 18.53 -5.47
N GLY A 114 -6.64 17.51 -6.24
CA GLY A 114 -5.85 16.96 -7.31
C GLY A 114 -4.64 16.19 -6.78
N PRO A 115 -3.88 15.59 -7.70
CA PRO A 115 -2.84 14.64 -7.35
C PRO A 115 -1.61 15.26 -6.64
N ALA A 116 -1.54 16.60 -6.53
CA ALA A 116 -0.49 17.29 -5.79
C ALA A 116 -0.66 17.15 -4.27
N LYS A 117 -1.90 17.17 -3.78
CA LYS A 117 -2.19 17.10 -2.35
C LYS A 117 -1.75 15.79 -1.72
N PHE A 118 -1.79 14.68 -2.46
CA PHE A 118 -1.21 13.41 -2.01
C PHE A 118 0.25 13.56 -1.54
N TRP A 119 1.07 14.31 -2.29
CA TRP A 119 2.48 14.52 -1.97
C TRP A 119 2.68 15.55 -0.86
N ASP A 120 1.71 16.43 -0.63
CA ASP A 120 1.69 17.30 0.55
C ASP A 120 1.34 16.50 1.81
N GLU A 121 0.32 15.65 1.76
CA GLU A 121 -0.02 14.70 2.83
C GLU A 121 1.16 13.78 3.17
N ALA A 122 1.88 13.27 2.16
CA ALA A 122 3.11 12.50 2.37
C ALA A 122 4.17 13.30 3.14
N ARG A 123 4.37 14.57 2.78
CA ARG A 123 5.31 15.47 3.47
C ARG A 123 4.86 15.76 4.90
N TYR A 124 3.56 15.94 5.13
CA TYR A 124 3.00 16.17 6.46
C TYR A 124 3.14 14.93 7.33
N ALA A 125 2.87 13.74 6.82
CA ALA A 125 3.11 12.48 7.52
C ALA A 125 4.60 12.30 7.87
N GLU A 126 5.53 12.65 6.96
CA GLU A 126 6.97 12.65 7.25
C GLU A 126 7.36 13.61 8.38
N THR A 127 6.75 14.80 8.39
CA THR A 127 7.01 15.86 9.39
C THR A 127 6.47 15.48 10.76
N ARG A 128 5.32 14.79 10.81
CA ARG A 128 4.67 14.31 12.04
C ARG A 128 5.22 12.98 12.56
N GLU A 129 6.18 12.40 11.84
CA GLU A 129 6.72 11.06 12.13
C GLU A 129 5.63 9.97 12.16
N ASP A 130 4.58 10.17 11.38
CA ASP A 130 3.41 9.29 11.33
C ASP A 130 3.73 8.06 10.46
N THR A 131 4.35 7.07 11.10
CA THR A 131 4.81 5.83 10.46
C THR A 131 3.65 5.06 9.83
N ASP A 132 2.48 5.08 10.46
CA ASP A 132 1.30 4.37 9.98
C ASP A 132 0.75 4.99 8.69
N ALA A 133 0.60 6.31 8.64
CA ALA A 133 0.21 7.00 7.42
C ALA A 133 1.27 6.82 6.31
N LEU A 134 2.55 6.93 6.65
CA LEU A 134 3.65 6.74 5.69
C LEU A 134 3.69 5.35 5.10
N GLU A 135 3.37 4.31 5.88
CA GLU A 135 3.28 2.93 5.40
C GLU A 135 2.23 2.81 4.29
N VAL A 136 1.03 3.35 4.50
CA VAL A 136 -0.04 3.28 3.49
C VAL A 136 0.25 4.14 2.26
N ILE A 137 0.80 5.35 2.44
CA ILE A 137 1.22 6.22 1.33
C ILE A 137 2.31 5.52 0.50
N HIS A 138 3.30 4.91 1.16
CA HIS A 138 4.35 4.13 0.50
C HIS A 138 3.77 2.95 -0.28
N LEU A 139 2.81 2.23 0.31
CA LEU A 139 2.11 1.13 -0.35
C LEU A 139 1.37 1.60 -1.61
N CYS A 140 0.64 2.72 -1.56
CA CYS A 140 -0.02 3.31 -2.73
C CYS A 140 0.97 3.61 -3.87
N VAL A 141 2.14 4.17 -3.54
CA VAL A 141 3.21 4.44 -4.52
C VAL A 141 3.80 3.14 -5.10
N MET A 142 3.96 2.10 -4.28
CA MET A 142 4.41 0.78 -4.74
C MET A 142 3.39 0.07 -5.63
N LEU A 143 2.11 0.33 -5.42
CA LEU A 143 1.00 -0.12 -6.28
C LEU A 143 0.84 0.72 -7.55
N GLY A 144 1.74 1.68 -7.80
CA GLY A 144 1.81 2.41 -9.06
C GLY A 144 1.27 3.83 -9.05
N PHE A 145 0.80 4.34 -7.91
CA PHE A 145 0.39 5.75 -7.81
C PHE A 145 1.57 6.69 -8.10
N ARG A 146 1.35 7.71 -8.93
CA ARG A 146 2.37 8.73 -9.22
C ARG A 146 1.87 10.16 -8.99
N GLY A 147 0.57 10.40 -9.09
CA GLY A 147 0.00 11.72 -9.03
C GLY A 147 0.63 12.68 -10.05
N ASN A 148 0.91 13.91 -9.61
CA ASN A 148 1.56 14.93 -10.44
C ASN A 148 3.08 14.71 -10.61
N ARG A 149 3.64 13.63 -10.03
CA ARG A 149 5.06 13.26 -10.16
C ARG A 149 5.30 12.16 -11.20
N ALA A 150 4.35 11.92 -12.11
CA ALA A 150 4.48 10.91 -13.16
C ALA A 150 5.76 11.08 -14.00
N GLU A 151 6.17 12.33 -14.28
CA GLU A 151 7.36 12.64 -15.07
C GLU A 151 8.66 12.70 -14.22
N ALA A 152 8.54 12.66 -12.90
CA ALA A 152 9.64 12.80 -11.94
C ALA A 152 10.02 11.46 -11.29
N ALA A 153 10.22 10.42 -12.10
CA ALA A 153 10.46 9.05 -11.63
C ALA A 153 11.62 8.94 -10.62
N ASP A 154 12.73 9.66 -10.85
CA ASP A 154 13.90 9.65 -9.96
C ASP A 154 13.59 10.23 -8.57
N GLN A 155 12.71 11.23 -8.50
CA GLN A 155 12.28 11.82 -7.22
C GLN A 155 11.40 10.85 -6.44
N VAL A 156 10.51 10.13 -7.13
CA VAL A 156 9.66 9.09 -6.53
C VAL A 156 10.50 7.92 -6.02
N ASP A 157 11.50 7.46 -6.78
CA ASP A 157 12.42 6.40 -6.35
C ASP A 157 13.27 6.82 -5.14
N THR A 158 13.82 8.04 -5.16
CA THR A 158 14.57 8.59 -4.03
C THR A 158 13.71 8.67 -2.77
N TRP A 159 12.47 9.16 -2.90
CA TRP A 159 11.51 9.20 -1.81
C TRP A 159 11.17 7.79 -1.29
N THR A 160 10.91 6.85 -2.19
CA THR A 160 10.60 5.44 -1.87
C THR A 160 11.71 4.79 -1.06
N LYS A 161 12.98 4.96 -1.47
CA LYS A 161 14.14 4.43 -0.75
C LYS A 161 14.27 5.02 0.65
N ARG A 162 14.08 6.33 0.79
CA ARG A 162 14.13 7.04 2.08
C ARG A 162 13.04 6.55 3.03
N VAL A 163 11.79 6.52 2.57
CA VAL A 163 10.66 6.07 3.39
C VAL A 163 10.81 4.61 3.78
N ARG A 164 11.22 3.73 2.86
CA ARG A 164 11.48 2.32 3.18
C ARG A 164 12.52 2.16 4.29
N ALA A 165 13.63 2.90 4.22
CA ALA A 165 14.66 2.85 5.25
C ALA A 165 14.11 3.33 6.61
N ARG A 166 13.27 4.37 6.62
CA ARG A 166 12.61 4.87 7.83
C ARG A 166 11.65 3.83 8.43
N LEU A 167 10.78 3.23 7.61
CA LEU A 167 9.82 2.21 8.05
C LEU A 167 10.53 0.97 8.60
N ALA A 168 11.64 0.54 7.97
CA ALA A 168 12.45 -0.57 8.46
C ALA A 168 13.02 -0.30 9.86
N ASN A 169 13.49 0.93 10.12
CA ASN A 169 13.99 1.32 11.43
C ASN A 169 12.87 1.39 12.48
N ALA A 170 11.70 1.90 12.12
CA ALA A 170 10.54 1.97 13.04
C ALA A 170 10.05 0.58 13.45
N HIS A 171 10.06 -0.40 12.55
CA HIS A 171 9.73 -1.79 12.87
C HIS A 171 10.85 -2.54 13.62
N ALA A 172 12.11 -2.13 13.44
CA ALA A 172 13.25 -2.71 14.16
C ALA A 172 13.33 -2.29 15.64
N GLU A 173 12.64 -1.22 16.04
CA GLU A 173 12.61 -0.74 17.43
C GLU A 173 11.83 -1.67 18.38
N TRP A 174 11.12 -2.68 17.85
CA TRP A 174 10.61 -3.80 18.65
C TRP A 174 11.76 -4.65 19.19
N THR A 175 12.24 -4.28 20.37
CA THR A 175 13.21 -5.06 21.13
C THR A 175 12.44 -6.07 21.99
N MET A 176 12.65 -7.36 21.75
CA MET A 176 11.99 -8.42 22.54
C MET A 176 12.25 -8.19 24.04
N PRO A 177 11.21 -8.11 24.90
CA PRO A 177 11.42 -7.91 26.33
C PRO A 177 12.28 -9.04 26.90
N ALA A 178 13.35 -8.67 27.62
CA ALA A 178 14.23 -9.62 28.30
C ALA A 178 13.42 -10.39 29.35
N GLY A 179 12.94 -11.58 28.96
CA GLY A 179 11.97 -12.36 29.74
C GLY A 179 11.06 -13.24 28.86
N LEU A 180 11.00 -12.97 27.56
CA LEU A 180 10.37 -13.84 26.55
C LEU A 180 11.42 -14.37 25.57
N GLU A 181 12.51 -14.96 26.07
CA GLU A 181 13.31 -15.86 25.22
C GLU A 181 12.38 -16.98 24.75
N ALA A 182 12.00 -16.92 23.48
CA ALA A 182 11.17 -17.92 22.87
C ALA A 182 11.80 -19.29 23.12
N ALA A 183 11.09 -20.14 23.86
CA ALA A 183 11.34 -21.56 23.88
C ALA A 183 11.50 -21.99 22.41
N GLN A 184 12.74 -22.30 22.02
CA GLN A 184 13.07 -22.84 20.72
C GLN A 184 12.19 -24.08 20.56
N ARG A 185 11.11 -23.95 19.79
CA ARG A 185 10.35 -25.10 19.32
C ARG A 185 11.33 -25.89 18.47
N GLU A 186 11.84 -26.96 19.05
CA GLU A 186 12.50 -28.05 18.35
C GLU A 186 11.68 -28.36 17.10
N ALA A 187 12.30 -28.16 15.94
CA ALA A 187 11.73 -28.52 14.67
C ALA A 187 11.37 -30.01 14.71
N ARG A 188 10.07 -30.31 14.74
CA ARG A 188 9.61 -31.68 14.51
C ARG A 188 9.94 -32.04 13.07
N LEU A 189 11.03 -32.78 12.90
CA LEU A 189 11.31 -33.55 11.69
C LEU A 189 10.10 -34.46 11.41
N GLY A 190 9.32 -34.16 10.38
CA GLY A 190 8.18 -35.01 10.02
C GLY A 190 7.10 -34.40 9.13
N ASP A 191 7.30 -33.24 8.51
CA ASP A 191 6.33 -32.70 7.56
C ASP A 191 6.59 -33.23 6.13
N PRO A 192 5.72 -34.10 5.56
CA PRO A 192 5.88 -34.66 4.22
C PRO A 192 5.92 -33.60 3.10
N ALA A 193 5.43 -32.37 3.34
CA ALA A 193 5.54 -31.27 2.40
C ALA A 193 6.98 -30.76 2.20
N SER A 194 7.88 -31.03 3.17
CA SER A 194 9.29 -30.64 3.12
C SER A 194 10.10 -31.56 2.20
N MET A 195 9.74 -32.84 2.13
CA MET A 195 10.39 -33.83 1.25
C MET A 195 10.16 -33.52 -0.22
N HIS A 196 8.95 -33.08 -0.59
CA HIS A 196 8.64 -32.72 -1.98
C HIS A 196 9.47 -31.53 -2.46
N ARG A 197 9.71 -30.53 -1.60
CA ARG A 197 10.53 -29.36 -1.94
C ARG A 197 12.01 -29.71 -2.10
N LEU A 198 12.53 -30.61 -1.28
CA LEU A 198 13.91 -31.10 -1.38
C LEU A 198 14.13 -31.92 -2.64
N VAL A 199 13.22 -32.85 -2.97
CA VAL A 199 13.31 -33.65 -4.21
C VAL A 199 13.22 -32.77 -5.45
N PHE A 200 12.32 -31.77 -5.45
CA PHE A 200 12.18 -30.85 -6.56
C PHE A 200 13.44 -29.99 -6.77
N SER A 201 14.06 -29.50 -5.69
CA SER A 201 15.31 -28.75 -5.75
C SER A 201 16.47 -29.60 -6.28
N LEU A 202 16.57 -30.86 -5.86
CA LEU A 202 17.64 -31.76 -6.28
C LEU A 202 17.53 -32.13 -7.77
N LEU A 203 16.30 -32.40 -8.24
CA LEU A 203 16.01 -32.67 -9.65
C LEU A 203 16.28 -31.45 -10.53
N LEU A 204 15.91 -30.24 -10.08
CA LEU A 204 16.15 -29.00 -10.81
C LEU A 204 17.65 -28.73 -10.99
N THR A 205 18.42 -28.92 -9.92
CA THR A 205 19.88 -28.73 -9.96
C THR A 205 20.55 -29.73 -10.91
N ALA A 206 20.12 -30.99 -10.88
CA ALA A 206 20.64 -32.02 -11.78
C ALA A 206 20.30 -31.73 -13.26
N ALA A 207 19.07 -31.29 -13.54
CA ALA A 207 18.64 -30.96 -14.90
C ALA A 207 19.43 -29.78 -15.49
N LEU A 208 19.77 -28.78 -14.68
CA LEU A 208 20.58 -27.63 -15.10
C LEU A 208 22.07 -27.95 -15.29
N ALA A 209 22.60 -28.90 -14.51
CA ALA A 209 24.01 -29.29 -14.60
C ALA A 209 24.31 -30.23 -15.78
N ALA A 210 23.35 -31.05 -16.19
CA ALA A 210 23.50 -32.01 -17.29
C ALA A 210 23.97 -31.39 -18.63
N PRO A 211 23.41 -30.29 -19.16
CA PRO A 211 23.86 -29.70 -20.42
C PRO A 211 25.27 -29.09 -20.31
N ILE A 212 25.65 -28.58 -19.13
CA ILE A 212 26.98 -28.02 -18.89
C ILE A 212 28.04 -29.12 -18.90
N ALA A 213 27.77 -30.24 -18.22
CA ALA A 213 28.64 -31.40 -18.23
C ALA A 213 28.79 -32.01 -19.63
N ALA A 214 27.70 -32.11 -20.40
CA ALA A 214 27.73 -32.59 -21.78
C ALA A 214 28.57 -31.67 -22.69
N ALA A 215 28.45 -30.35 -22.54
CA ALA A 215 29.23 -29.37 -23.31
C ALA A 215 30.73 -29.41 -22.98
N LEU A 216 31.09 -29.70 -21.72
CA LEU A 216 32.48 -29.86 -21.29
C LEU A 216 33.09 -31.18 -21.79
N LEU A 217 32.32 -32.27 -21.78
CA LEU A 217 32.76 -33.57 -22.30
C LEU A 217 32.92 -33.59 -23.83
N TRP A 218 32.12 -32.83 -24.58
CA TRP A 218 32.26 -32.73 -26.04
C TRP A 218 33.53 -31.97 -26.47
N ARG A 219 34.12 -31.17 -25.57
CA ARG A 219 35.28 -30.31 -25.85
C ARG A 219 36.65 -31.01 -25.69
N PHE A 220 36.68 -32.25 -25.24
CA PHE A 220 37.88 -33.10 -25.14
C PHE A 220 37.78 -34.26 -26.12
#